data_AF-A0A2A5WRW1-F1
#
_entry.id   AF-A0A2A5WRW1-F1
#
_cell.length_a   1.000
_cell.length_b   1.000
_cell.length_c   1.000
_cell.angle_alpha   90.00
_cell.angle_beta   90.00
_cell.angle_gamma   90.00
#
_symmetry.space_group_name_H-M   'P 1'
#
loop_
_entity.id
_entity.type
_entity.pdbx_description
1 polymer ?
#
loop_
_entity_poly.entity_id
_entity_poly.type
_entity_poly.pdbx_seq_one_letter_code
_entity_poly.pdbx_strand_id
1 'polypeptide(L)'
;MRWQVWLILGGLAAGVALVSLLAFDAGYVLVQFGSYRLETTLVAAGIALLLLLWILRVCYRLLSAILGLGPGFGRWLEKRREDKASALLRETLLAMFSEQTETVVQRLPKLMKADLFSQAEQAKTASWVLRRQLDAATKPDQLKRLWREAQTALKQESEMSAHYASQLCRLGCLKDAELELQALSKRGWTVGATYALAHIHLEDAPTMVTALSALSGNRTAKDVAAGLVIAKAQLLPKIEAQNALIEQYRKQPTPSLLTALGTLEVK
;
A
#
# COMPACT_ATOMS: atom_id res chain seq x y z
N MET A 1 -58.29 -0.87 -27.34
CA MET A 1 -59.32 0.17 -27.59
C MET A 1 -60.06 0.66 -26.35
N ARG A 2 -60.56 -0.19 -25.44
CA ARG A 2 -61.40 0.26 -24.31
C ARG A 2 -60.70 1.23 -23.33
N TRP A 3 -59.43 1.01 -23.00
CA TRP A 3 -58.67 1.87 -22.07
C TRP A 3 -58.43 3.29 -22.61
N GLN A 4 -58.20 3.43 -23.92
CA GLN A 4 -57.99 4.73 -24.56
C GLN A 4 -59.27 5.57 -24.58
N VAL A 5 -60.44 4.95 -24.77
CA VAL A 5 -61.73 5.65 -24.73
C VAL A 5 -62.01 6.17 -23.32
N TRP A 6 -61.75 5.38 -22.27
CA TRP A 6 -61.90 5.84 -20.88
C TRP A 6 -60.93 6.96 -20.51
N LEU A 7 -59.71 6.96 -21.06
CA LEU A 7 -58.76 8.06 -20.86
C LEU A 7 -59.21 9.35 -21.55
N ILE A 8 -59.76 9.26 -22.77
CA ILE A 8 -60.28 10.42 -23.49
C ILE A 8 -61.53 10.95 -22.79
N LEU A 9 -62.45 10.08 -22.39
CA LEU A 9 -63.67 10.47 -21.68
C LEU A 9 -63.37 11.09 -20.30
N GLY A 10 -62.43 10.48 -19.57
CA GLY A 10 -61.97 10.99 -18.27
C GLY A 10 -61.21 12.32 -18.41
N GLY A 11 -60.36 12.46 -19.44
CA GLY A 11 -59.68 13.71 -19.75
C GLY A 11 -60.64 14.83 -20.15
N LEU A 12 -61.67 14.52 -20.94
CA LEU A 12 -62.71 15.47 -21.33
C LEU A 12 -63.55 15.91 -20.12
N ALA A 13 -63.99 14.97 -19.27
CA ALA A 13 -64.74 15.29 -18.06
C ALA A 13 -63.90 16.11 -17.06
N ALA A 14 -62.62 15.78 -16.90
CA ALA A 14 -61.70 16.56 -16.08
C ALA A 14 -61.46 17.97 -16.66
N GLY A 15 -61.34 18.09 -17.98
CA GLY A 15 -61.21 19.38 -18.67
C GLY A 15 -62.44 20.26 -18.50
N VAL A 16 -63.64 19.69 -18.66
CA VAL A 16 -64.91 20.40 -18.46
C VAL A 16 -65.08 20.82 -17.00
N ALA A 17 -64.79 19.94 -16.04
CA ALA A 17 -64.83 20.27 -14.62
C ALA A 17 -63.83 21.38 -14.25
N LEU A 18 -62.64 21.37 -14.85
CA LEU A 18 -61.62 22.40 -14.65
C LEU A 18 -62.08 23.77 -15.17
N VAL A 19 -62.68 23.80 -16.37
CA VAL A 19 -63.23 25.02 -16.98
C VAL A 19 -64.43 25.56 -16.19
N SER A 20 -65.32 24.70 -15.70
CA SER A 20 -66.43 25.12 -14.83
C SER A 20 -65.97 25.67 -13.48
N LEU A 21 -64.88 25.16 -12.90
CA LEU A 21 -64.28 25.73 -11.69
C LEU A 21 -63.62 27.09 -11.95
N LEU A 22 -62.99 27.28 -13.11
CA LEU A 22 -62.40 28.56 -13.53
C LEU A 22 -63.45 29.66 -13.75
N ALA A 23 -64.70 29.28 -14.09
CA ALA A 23 -65.81 30.22 -14.30
C ALA A 23 -66.50 30.68 -13.00
N PHE A 24 -66.18 30.08 -11.85
CA PHE A 24 -66.67 30.55 -10.56
C PHE A 24 -65.79 31.70 -10.05
N ASP A 25 -66.34 32.91 -9.97
CA ASP A 25 -65.70 34.14 -9.47
C ASP A 25 -65.47 34.09 -7.94
N ALA A 26 -64.62 33.17 -7.49
CA ALA A 26 -64.36 32.89 -6.07
C ALA A 26 -63.27 33.79 -5.44
N GLY A 27 -62.99 34.95 -6.04
CA GLY A 27 -61.99 35.89 -5.55
C GLY A 27 -60.71 35.90 -6.37
N TYR A 28 -60.00 37.02 -6.22
CA TYR A 28 -58.96 37.44 -7.15
C TYR A 28 -57.64 37.64 -6.40
N VAL A 29 -56.55 37.15 -6.99
CA VAL A 29 -55.23 37.16 -6.41
C VAL A 29 -54.37 38.12 -7.22
N LEU A 30 -53.92 39.18 -6.55
CA LEU A 30 -52.96 40.12 -7.10
C LEU A 30 -51.55 39.71 -6.70
N VAL A 31 -50.77 39.25 -7.67
CA VAL A 31 -49.35 39.00 -7.46
C VAL A 31 -48.57 40.16 -8.07
N GLN A 32 -48.02 41.03 -7.22
CA GLN A 32 -47.16 42.13 -7.64
C GLN A 32 -45.70 41.73 -7.46
N PHE A 33 -44.94 41.74 -8.55
CA PHE A 33 -43.50 41.48 -8.55
C PHE A 33 -42.79 42.63 -9.28
N GLY A 34 -42.19 43.55 -8.54
CA GLY A 34 -41.56 44.76 -9.09
C GLY A 34 -42.60 45.68 -9.77
N SER A 35 -42.39 45.97 -11.06
CA SER A 35 -43.32 46.73 -11.91
C SER A 35 -44.38 45.86 -12.60
N TYR A 36 -44.31 44.54 -12.47
CA TYR A 36 -45.29 43.63 -13.07
C TYR A 36 -46.41 43.34 -12.08
N ARG A 37 -47.64 43.63 -12.51
CA ARG A 37 -48.87 43.34 -11.78
C ARG A 37 -49.60 42.23 -12.51
N LEU A 38 -49.59 41.02 -11.92
CA LEU A 38 -50.29 39.89 -12.50
C LEU A 38 -51.67 39.76 -11.85
N GLU A 39 -52.66 39.88 -12.72
CA GLU A 39 -54.08 39.84 -12.39
C GLU A 39 -54.58 38.41 -12.61
N THR A 40 -54.69 37.59 -11.57
CA THR A 40 -55.08 36.17 -11.72
C THR A 40 -56.21 35.75 -10.78
N THR A 41 -57.06 34.84 -11.24
CA THR A 41 -58.11 34.25 -10.39
C THR A 41 -57.49 33.28 -9.39
N LEU A 42 -58.14 33.10 -8.24
CA LEU A 42 -57.67 32.17 -7.20
C LEU A 42 -57.47 30.74 -7.75
N VAL A 43 -58.37 30.31 -8.64
CA VAL A 43 -58.32 29.00 -9.28
C VAL A 43 -57.13 28.89 -10.23
N ALA A 44 -56.87 29.91 -11.05
CA ALA A 44 -55.73 29.95 -11.94
C ALA A 44 -54.39 29.95 -11.17
N ALA A 45 -54.31 30.67 -10.05
CA ALA A 45 -53.14 30.63 -9.16
C ALA A 45 -52.90 29.23 -8.57
N GLY A 46 -53.97 28.54 -8.14
CA GLY A 46 -53.88 27.17 -7.62
C GLY A 46 -53.38 26.16 -8.67
N ILE A 47 -53.88 26.25 -9.90
CA ILE A 47 -53.42 25.40 -11.02
C ILE A 47 -51.95 25.69 -11.33
N ALA A 48 -51.55 26.96 -11.38
CA ALA A 48 -50.16 27.36 -11.63
C ALA A 48 -49.20 26.82 -10.55
N LEU A 49 -49.61 26.85 -9.28
CA LEU A 49 -48.83 26.28 -8.18
C LEU A 49 -48.66 24.75 -8.31
N LEU A 50 -49.74 24.04 -8.64
CA LEU A 50 -49.68 22.59 -8.85
C LEU A 50 -48.78 22.22 -10.03
N LEU A 51 -48.87 22.97 -11.14
CA LEU A 51 -47.98 22.80 -12.29
C LEU A 51 -46.52 23.08 -11.91
N LEU A 52 -46.25 24.14 -11.16
CA LEU A 52 -44.91 24.47 -10.67
C LEU A 52 -44.34 23.33 -9.81
N LEU A 53 -45.11 22.82 -8.85
CA LEU A 53 -44.69 21.71 -7.99
C LEU A 53 -44.45 20.43 -8.78
N TRP A 54 -45.28 20.16 -9.79
CA TRP A 54 -45.11 19.02 -10.69
C TRP A 54 -43.83 19.15 -11.51
N ILE A 55 -43.59 20.32 -12.12
CA ILE A 55 -42.36 20.62 -12.87
C ILE A 55 -41.14 20.47 -11.96
N LEU A 56 -41.17 21.04 -10.75
CA LEU A 56 -40.07 20.94 -9.80
C LEU A 56 -39.77 19.50 -9.42
N ARG A 57 -40.80 18.67 -9.20
CA ARG A 57 -40.67 17.23 -8.92
C ARG A 57 -40.06 16.47 -10.11
N VAL A 58 -40.50 16.76 -11.33
CA VAL A 58 -39.96 16.16 -12.56
C VAL A 58 -38.51 16.58 -12.77
N CYS A 59 -38.20 17.86 -12.62
CA CYS A 59 -36.84 18.39 -12.67
C CYS A 59 -35.94 17.74 -11.62
N TYR A 60 -36.37 17.62 -10.36
CA TYR A 60 -35.59 16.92 -9.33
C TYR A 60 -35.31 15.47 -9.71
N ARG A 61 -36.31 14.75 -10.25
CA ARG A 61 -36.15 13.37 -10.69
C ARG A 61 -35.18 13.25 -11.87
N LEU A 62 -35.29 14.12 -12.88
CA LEU A 62 -34.38 14.15 -14.03
C LEU A 62 -32.96 14.55 -13.61
N LEU A 63 -32.84 15.55 -12.74
CA LEU A 63 -31.57 16.01 -12.20
C LEU A 63 -30.89 14.90 -11.39
N SER A 64 -31.63 14.17 -10.56
CA SER A 64 -31.12 13.00 -9.83
C SER A 64 -30.70 11.84 -10.74
N ALA A 65 -31.38 11.66 -11.88
CA ALA A 65 -31.03 10.66 -12.88
C ALA A 65 -29.79 11.06 -13.70
N ILE A 66 -29.66 12.33 -14.08
CA ILE A 66 -28.54 12.87 -14.87
C ILE A 66 -27.28 13.02 -14.01
N LEU A 67 -27.40 13.48 -12.76
CA LEU A 67 -26.29 13.50 -11.80
C LEU A 67 -25.96 12.10 -11.23
N GLY A 68 -26.64 11.05 -11.71
CA GLY A 68 -26.22 9.68 -11.47
C GLY A 68 -26.38 9.22 -10.01
N LEU A 69 -27.23 9.84 -9.21
CA LEU A 69 -27.52 9.39 -7.83
C LEU A 69 -28.70 8.41 -7.79
N GLY A 70 -28.84 7.58 -8.83
CA GLY A 70 -29.81 6.49 -8.83
C GLY A 70 -29.39 5.34 -7.91
N PRO A 71 -30.34 4.50 -7.44
CA PRO A 71 -30.05 3.34 -6.59
C PRO A 71 -29.14 2.27 -7.23
N GLY A 72 -28.78 2.43 -8.51
CA GLY A 72 -27.81 1.59 -9.23
C GLY A 72 -26.40 2.16 -9.34
N PHE A 73 -26.16 3.43 -9.02
CA PHE A 73 -24.82 4.03 -9.17
C PHE A 73 -23.84 3.53 -8.12
N GLY A 74 -24.30 3.30 -6.88
CA GLY A 74 -23.51 2.61 -5.86
C GLY A 74 -23.04 1.25 -6.35
N ARG A 75 -23.96 0.41 -6.85
CA ARG A 75 -23.67 -0.91 -7.42
C ARG A 75 -22.79 -0.87 -8.66
N TRP A 76 -22.96 0.11 -9.54
CA TRP A 76 -22.12 0.29 -10.72
C TRP A 76 -20.70 0.75 -10.33
N LEU A 77 -20.59 1.66 -9.37
CA LEU A 77 -19.30 2.14 -8.87
C LEU A 77 -18.56 1.05 -8.10
N GLU A 78 -19.28 0.29 -7.28
CA GLU A 78 -18.81 -0.89 -6.56
C GLU A 78 -18.33 -1.96 -7.54
N LYS A 79 -19.14 -2.35 -8.51
CA LYS A 79 -18.73 -3.26 -9.58
C LYS A 79 -17.52 -2.75 -10.36
N ARG A 80 -17.46 -1.45 -10.67
CA ARG A 80 -16.29 -0.86 -11.35
C ARG A 80 -15.04 -0.85 -10.47
N ARG A 81 -15.17 -0.73 -9.15
CA ARG A 81 -14.06 -0.85 -8.20
C ARG A 81 -13.60 -2.31 -8.11
N GLU A 82 -14.52 -3.25 -8.01
CA GLU A 82 -14.26 -4.68 -8.02
C GLU A 82 -13.58 -5.14 -9.31
N ASP A 83 -14.08 -4.71 -10.47
CA ASP A 83 -13.49 -5.03 -11.78
C ASP A 83 -12.06 -4.50 -11.89
N LYS A 84 -11.81 -3.28 -11.39
CA LYS A 84 -10.46 -2.68 -11.37
C LYS A 84 -9.53 -3.43 -10.41
N ALA A 85 -9.99 -3.77 -9.21
CA ALA A 85 -9.21 -4.53 -8.24
C ALA A 85 -8.88 -5.93 -8.77
N SER A 86 -9.86 -6.58 -9.41
CA SER A 86 -9.73 -7.90 -10.03
C SER A 86 -8.76 -7.89 -11.21
N ALA A 87 -8.85 -6.87 -12.07
CA ALA A 87 -7.90 -6.67 -13.17
C ALA A 87 -6.48 -6.46 -12.65
N LEU A 88 -6.30 -5.60 -11.64
CA LEU A 88 -4.99 -5.32 -11.05
C LEU A 88 -4.41 -6.55 -10.33
N LEU A 89 -5.25 -7.34 -9.66
CA LEU A 89 -4.87 -8.61 -9.06
C LEU A 89 -4.43 -9.61 -10.14
N ARG A 90 -5.23 -9.81 -11.19
CA ARG A 90 -4.90 -10.70 -12.31
C ARG A 90 -3.59 -10.30 -12.98
N GLU A 91 -3.41 -9.03 -13.27
CA GLU A 91 -2.18 -8.51 -13.86
C GLU A 91 -0.97 -8.69 -12.94
N THR A 92 -1.13 -8.46 -11.64
CA THR A 92 -0.04 -8.65 -10.66
C THR A 92 0.32 -10.12 -10.51
N LEU A 93 -0.66 -11.03 -10.54
CA LEU A 93 -0.43 -12.48 -10.56
C LEU A 93 0.31 -12.90 -11.83
N LEU A 94 -0.15 -12.45 -13.00
CA LEU A 94 0.53 -12.73 -14.26
C LEU A 94 1.96 -12.19 -14.27
N ALA A 95 2.18 -10.98 -13.76
CA ALA A 95 3.50 -10.40 -13.57
C ALA A 95 4.40 -11.28 -12.68
N MET A 96 3.87 -11.79 -11.56
CA MET A 96 4.60 -12.73 -10.68
C MET A 96 4.96 -14.04 -11.40
N PHE A 97 4.02 -14.64 -12.14
CA PHE A 97 4.29 -15.86 -12.90
C PHE A 97 5.28 -15.66 -14.05
N SER A 98 5.29 -14.48 -14.65
CA SER A 98 6.23 -14.10 -15.71
C SER A 98 7.60 -13.62 -15.19
N GLU A 99 7.85 -13.72 -13.88
CA GLU A 99 9.07 -13.26 -13.21
C GLU A 99 9.40 -11.77 -13.41
N GLN A 100 8.43 -10.95 -13.83
CA GLN A 100 8.57 -9.51 -14.06
C GLN A 100 8.56 -8.71 -12.76
N THR A 101 9.59 -8.90 -11.95
CA THR A 101 9.70 -8.38 -10.57
C THR A 101 9.49 -6.87 -10.48
N GLU A 102 9.95 -6.08 -11.46
CA GLU A 102 9.77 -4.62 -11.47
C GLU A 102 8.30 -4.21 -11.54
N THR A 103 7.51 -4.89 -12.38
CA THR A 103 6.08 -4.59 -12.53
C THR A 103 5.29 -4.99 -11.27
N VAL A 104 5.69 -6.08 -10.61
CA VAL A 104 5.11 -6.52 -9.34
C VAL A 104 5.39 -5.48 -8.26
N VAL A 105 6.65 -5.03 -8.12
CA VAL A 105 7.06 -4.00 -7.16
C VAL A 105 6.27 -2.70 -7.32
N GLN A 106 5.91 -2.32 -8.54
CA GLN A 106 5.12 -1.11 -8.81
C GLN A 106 3.61 -1.27 -8.57
N ARG A 107 3.03 -2.44 -8.87
CA ARG A 107 1.58 -2.68 -8.84
C ARG A 107 1.10 -3.22 -7.50
N LEU A 108 1.90 -4.04 -6.84
CA LEU A 108 1.55 -4.71 -5.59
C LEU A 108 1.19 -3.72 -4.45
N PRO A 109 1.91 -2.60 -4.24
CA PRO A 109 1.50 -1.59 -3.26
C PRO A 109 0.17 -0.90 -3.60
N LYS A 110 -0.19 -0.80 -4.89
CA LYS A 110 -1.49 -0.25 -5.31
C LYS A 110 -2.62 -1.22 -5.01
N LEU A 111 -2.38 -2.53 -5.17
CA LEU A 111 -3.31 -3.59 -4.77
C LEU A 111 -3.57 -3.57 -3.26
N MET A 112 -2.50 -3.47 -2.47
CA MET A 112 -2.55 -3.48 -1.00
C MET A 112 -3.30 -2.30 -0.39
N LYS A 113 -3.48 -1.19 -1.14
CA LYS A 113 -4.27 -0.03 -0.71
C LYS A 113 -5.78 -0.24 -0.84
N ALA A 114 -6.21 -1.32 -1.50
CA ALA A 114 -7.63 -1.69 -1.50
C ALA A 114 -8.03 -2.19 -0.10
N ASP A 115 -9.27 -1.94 0.30
CA ASP A 115 -9.83 -2.31 1.62
C ASP A 115 -9.91 -3.84 1.87
N LEU A 116 -9.32 -4.64 0.99
CA LEU A 116 -9.34 -6.10 0.99
C LEU A 116 -8.25 -6.72 1.87
N PHE A 117 -7.24 -5.95 2.29
CA PHE A 117 -6.04 -6.47 2.96
C PHE A 117 -5.91 -5.94 4.38
N SER A 118 -5.56 -6.84 5.30
CA SER A 118 -5.22 -6.51 6.67
C SER A 118 -3.91 -5.73 6.76
N GLN A 119 -3.73 -4.99 7.86
CA GLN A 119 -2.49 -4.24 8.12
C GLN A 119 -1.25 -5.16 8.15
N ALA A 120 -1.40 -6.41 8.61
CA ALA A 120 -0.32 -7.39 8.64
C ALA A 120 0.12 -7.82 7.22
N GLU A 121 -0.83 -8.01 6.31
CA GLU A 121 -0.53 -8.35 4.90
C GLU A 121 0.13 -7.18 4.17
N GLN A 122 -0.30 -5.95 4.46
CA GLN A 122 0.32 -4.74 3.94
C GLN A 122 1.77 -4.61 4.41
N ALA A 123 2.04 -4.88 5.70
CA ALA A 123 3.40 -4.84 6.25
C ALA A 123 4.31 -5.90 5.61
N LYS A 124 3.83 -7.14 5.49
CA LYS A 124 4.56 -8.25 4.84
C LYS A 124 4.85 -7.97 3.37
N THR A 125 3.92 -7.30 2.69
CA THR A 125 4.12 -6.87 1.31
C THR A 125 5.15 -5.77 1.21
N ALA A 126 5.11 -4.78 2.11
CA ALA A 126 6.08 -3.70 2.13
C ALA A 126 7.52 -4.21 2.38
N SER A 127 7.69 -5.18 3.29
CA SER A 127 9.00 -5.81 3.52
C SER A 127 9.50 -6.58 2.29
N TRP A 128 8.61 -7.35 1.63
CA TRP A 128 8.94 -8.07 0.39
C TRP A 128 9.36 -7.12 -0.74
N VAL A 129 8.59 -6.05 -0.95
CA VAL A 129 8.86 -5.04 -1.99
C VAL A 129 10.20 -4.36 -1.76
N LEU A 130 10.47 -3.91 -0.52
CA LEU A 130 11.73 -3.26 -0.19
C LEU A 130 12.89 -4.22 -0.39
N ARG A 131 12.78 -5.48 0.05
CA ARG A 131 13.83 -6.50 -0.12
C ARG A 131 14.21 -6.66 -1.59
N ARG A 132 13.21 -6.77 -2.48
CA ARG A 132 13.43 -6.88 -3.93
C ARG A 132 14.06 -5.63 -4.54
N GLN A 133 13.65 -4.44 -4.09
CA GLN A 133 14.26 -3.19 -4.55
C GLN A 133 15.72 -3.08 -4.13
N LEU A 134 16.08 -3.51 -2.91
CA LEU A 134 17.46 -3.56 -2.45
C LEU A 134 18.28 -4.59 -3.25
N ASP A 135 17.71 -5.76 -3.55
CA ASP A 135 18.38 -6.80 -4.35
C ASP A 135 18.65 -6.34 -5.79
N ALA A 136 17.72 -5.59 -6.38
CA ALA A 136 17.84 -5.05 -7.73
C ALA A 136 18.78 -3.84 -7.83
N ALA A 137 19.13 -3.20 -6.70
CA ALA A 137 20.03 -2.06 -6.69
C ALA A 137 21.46 -2.50 -7.05
N THR A 138 21.99 -1.90 -8.12
CA THR A 138 23.35 -2.15 -8.62
C THR A 138 24.34 -1.06 -8.23
N LYS A 139 23.85 0.13 -7.87
CA LYS A 139 24.68 1.29 -7.48
C LYS A 139 24.53 1.60 -5.99
N PRO A 140 25.61 1.97 -5.29
CA PRO A 140 25.57 2.26 -3.86
C PRO A 140 24.68 3.47 -3.55
N ASP A 141 24.67 4.51 -4.40
CA ASP A 141 23.82 5.69 -4.19
C ASP A 141 22.33 5.35 -4.29
N GLN A 142 21.97 4.47 -5.23
CA GLN A 142 20.59 3.99 -5.39
C GLN A 142 20.17 3.17 -4.16
N LEU A 143 21.05 2.28 -3.68
CA LEU A 143 20.81 1.47 -2.49
C LEU A 143 20.58 2.36 -1.24
N LYS A 144 21.47 3.33 -1.01
CA LYS A 144 21.35 4.29 0.11
C LYS A 144 20.09 5.15 0.02
N ARG A 145 19.69 5.55 -1.20
CA ARG A 145 18.46 6.32 -1.42
C ARG A 145 17.22 5.49 -1.09
N LEU A 146 17.14 4.26 -1.60
CA LEU A 146 16.03 3.34 -1.31
C LEU A 146 15.91 3.08 0.19
N TRP A 147 17.04 2.86 0.87
CA TRP A 147 17.06 2.74 2.32
C TRP A 147 16.58 4.03 2.99
N ARG A 148 17.07 5.21 2.59
CA ARG A 148 16.63 6.49 3.18
C ARG A 148 15.12 6.70 3.06
N GLU A 149 14.53 6.41 1.89
CA GLU A 149 13.10 6.56 1.60
C GLU A 149 12.23 5.48 2.27
N ALA A 150 12.82 4.37 2.76
CA ALA A 150 12.09 3.30 3.42
C ALA A 150 11.45 3.73 4.76
N GLN A 151 10.33 3.08 5.09
CA GLN A 151 9.61 3.29 6.35
C GLN A 151 10.48 2.96 7.56
N THR A 152 10.35 3.76 8.63
CA THR A 152 11.12 3.57 9.87
C THR A 152 10.83 2.22 10.54
N ALA A 153 9.60 1.72 10.48
CA ALA A 153 9.24 0.41 11.00
C ALA A 153 10.06 -0.73 10.34
N LEU A 154 10.24 -0.68 9.01
CA LEU A 154 11.02 -1.68 8.27
C LEU A 154 12.53 -1.55 8.56
N LYS A 155 13.04 -0.32 8.72
CA LYS A 155 14.42 -0.09 9.18
C LYS A 155 14.64 -0.57 10.60
N GLN A 156 13.57 -0.69 11.38
CA GLN A 156 13.68 -1.15 12.75
C GLN A 156 13.72 -2.68 12.87
N GLU A 157 13.35 -3.38 11.82
CA GLU A 157 13.40 -4.83 11.77
C GLU A 157 14.86 -5.30 11.60
N SER A 158 15.32 -6.15 12.53
CA SER A 158 16.70 -6.65 12.53
C SER A 158 17.04 -7.49 11.30
N GLU A 159 16.06 -8.23 10.74
CA GLU A 159 16.26 -9.00 9.50
C GLU A 159 16.44 -8.10 8.28
N MET A 160 15.63 -7.05 8.14
CA MET A 160 15.73 -6.12 6.99
C MET A 160 17.02 -5.30 7.04
N SER A 161 17.43 -4.86 8.23
CA SER A 161 18.70 -4.16 8.42
C SER A 161 19.89 -5.06 8.08
N ALA A 162 19.83 -6.34 8.45
CA ALA A 162 20.84 -7.32 8.08
C ALA A 162 20.88 -7.59 6.57
N HIS A 163 19.72 -7.66 5.91
CA HIS A 163 19.64 -7.78 4.45
C HIS A 163 20.26 -6.56 3.76
N TYR A 164 19.97 -5.35 4.24
CA TYR A 164 20.60 -4.12 3.74
C TYR A 164 22.12 -4.12 3.91
N ALA A 165 22.64 -4.51 5.08
CA ALA A 165 24.07 -4.66 5.31
C ALA A 165 24.72 -5.65 4.32
N SER A 166 24.08 -6.79 4.06
CA SER A 166 24.53 -7.77 3.05
C SER A 166 24.61 -7.16 1.64
N GLN A 167 23.62 -6.35 1.25
CA GLN A 167 23.66 -5.63 -0.04
C GLN A 167 24.77 -4.58 -0.09
N LEU A 168 25.06 -3.88 1.01
CA LEU A 168 26.21 -2.98 1.09
C LEU A 168 27.53 -3.72 0.90
N CYS A 169 27.67 -4.91 1.49
CA CYS A 169 28.85 -5.77 1.30
C CYS A 169 29.03 -6.14 -0.17
N ARG A 170 27.94 -6.55 -0.84
CA ARG A 170 27.94 -6.92 -2.27
C ARG A 170 28.37 -5.78 -3.18
N LEU A 171 28.02 -4.53 -2.83
CA LEU A 171 28.39 -3.34 -3.59
C LEU A 171 29.75 -2.74 -3.20
N GLY A 172 30.49 -3.38 -2.28
CA GLY A 172 31.82 -2.94 -1.85
C GLY A 172 31.83 -1.78 -0.84
N CYS A 173 30.68 -1.38 -0.30
CA CYS A 173 30.58 -0.33 0.72
C CYS A 173 30.82 -0.89 2.14
N LEU A 174 32.02 -1.43 2.37
CA LEU A 174 32.35 -2.19 3.58
C LEU A 174 32.25 -1.36 4.87
N LYS A 175 32.69 -0.09 4.83
CA LYS A 175 32.60 0.84 5.98
C LYS A 175 31.17 1.06 6.44
N ASP A 176 30.27 1.33 5.50
CA ASP A 176 28.86 1.54 5.81
C ASP A 176 28.19 0.25 6.31
N ALA A 177 28.59 -0.90 5.75
CA ALA A 177 28.11 -2.21 6.21
C ALA A 177 28.54 -2.51 7.65
N GLU A 178 29.79 -2.18 8.01
CA GLU A 178 30.29 -2.35 9.37
C GLU A 178 29.50 -1.50 10.36
N LEU A 179 29.23 -0.22 10.05
CA LEU A 179 28.42 0.66 10.90
C LEU A 179 27.00 0.10 11.14
N GLU A 180 26.35 -0.43 10.10
CA GLU A 180 25.04 -1.05 10.22
C GLU A 180 25.08 -2.35 11.06
N LEU A 181 26.13 -3.17 10.91
CA LEU A 181 26.32 -4.35 11.75
C LEU A 181 26.60 -3.98 13.22
N GLN A 182 27.36 -2.92 13.47
CA GLN A 182 27.55 -2.39 14.82
C GLN A 182 26.22 -1.92 15.43
N ALA A 183 25.36 -1.27 14.65
CA ALA A 183 24.02 -0.91 15.11
C ALA A 183 23.16 -2.15 15.42
N LEU A 184 23.22 -3.18 14.58
CA LEU A 184 22.51 -4.44 14.79
C LEU A 184 22.95 -5.18 16.05
N SER A 185 24.24 -5.11 16.40
CA SER A 185 24.74 -5.71 17.65
C SER A 185 24.06 -5.15 18.91
N LYS A 186 23.56 -3.91 18.88
CA LYS A 186 22.84 -3.31 20.02
C LYS A 186 21.36 -3.67 20.05
N ARG A 187 20.78 -4.04 18.90
CA ARG A 187 19.33 -4.15 18.70
C ARG A 187 18.84 -5.59 18.66
N GLY A 188 19.67 -6.49 18.13
CA GLY A 188 19.33 -7.90 17.95
C GLY A 188 20.08 -8.47 16.76
N TRP A 189 20.92 -9.47 17.02
CA TRP A 189 21.74 -10.12 16.01
C TRP A 189 20.98 -11.25 15.32
N THR A 190 21.08 -11.33 13.99
CA THR A 190 20.34 -12.31 13.17
C THR A 190 21.29 -13.13 12.29
N VAL A 191 20.78 -14.23 11.71
CA VAL A 191 21.52 -15.08 10.76
C VAL A 191 22.08 -14.25 9.59
N GLY A 192 21.27 -13.31 9.07
CA GLY A 192 21.67 -12.42 7.97
C GLY A 192 22.83 -11.51 8.34
N ALA A 193 22.91 -11.07 9.61
CA ALA A 193 24.01 -10.23 10.08
C ALA A 193 25.33 -11.03 10.13
N THR A 194 25.28 -12.29 10.57
CA THR A 194 26.43 -13.20 10.50
C THR A 194 26.89 -13.46 9.07
N TYR A 195 25.93 -13.61 8.13
CA TYR A 195 26.26 -13.78 6.72
C TYR A 195 26.95 -12.55 6.13
N ALA A 196 26.44 -11.35 6.40
CA ALA A 196 27.06 -10.10 5.98
C ALA A 196 28.47 -9.94 6.59
N LEU A 197 28.62 -10.23 7.88
CA LEU A 197 29.91 -10.14 8.58
C LEU A 197 30.97 -11.07 7.96
N ALA A 198 30.58 -12.24 7.43
CA ALA A 198 31.50 -13.16 6.76
C ALA A 198 32.12 -12.60 5.47
N HIS A 199 31.48 -11.60 4.85
CA HIS A 199 31.90 -11.00 3.58
C HIS A 199 32.70 -9.70 3.75
N ILE A 200 32.85 -9.18 4.96
CA ILE A 200 33.55 -7.91 5.21
C ILE A 200 34.87 -8.12 5.94
N HIS A 201 35.79 -7.21 5.68
CA HIS A 201 36.93 -6.98 6.54
C HIS A 201 36.59 -5.83 7.49
N LEU A 202 36.63 -6.10 8.80
CA LEU A 202 36.33 -5.12 9.83
C LEU A 202 37.50 -4.16 9.99
N GLU A 203 37.25 -2.85 9.93
CA GLU A 203 38.26 -1.85 10.30
C GLU A 203 38.46 -1.83 11.82
N ASP A 204 37.39 -1.99 12.59
CA ASP A 204 37.42 -2.05 14.06
C ASP A 204 36.89 -3.40 14.58
N ALA A 205 37.64 -4.46 14.27
CA ALA A 205 37.37 -5.80 14.77
C ALA A 205 37.27 -5.90 16.32
N PRO A 206 38.10 -5.21 17.14
CA PRO A 206 37.98 -5.27 18.60
C PRO A 206 36.62 -4.80 19.14
N THR A 207 36.08 -3.70 18.60
CA THR A 207 34.78 -3.16 19.02
C THR A 207 33.66 -4.13 18.66
N MET A 208 33.70 -4.73 17.46
CA MET A 208 32.73 -5.73 17.03
C MET A 208 32.77 -7.00 17.91
N VAL A 209 33.97 -7.50 18.22
CA VAL A 209 34.15 -8.66 19.11
C VAL A 209 33.60 -8.40 20.51
N THR A 210 33.81 -7.20 21.04
CA THR A 210 33.29 -6.80 22.35
C THR A 210 31.76 -6.79 22.35
N ALA A 211 31.15 -6.19 21.32
CA ALA A 211 29.70 -6.14 21.17
C ALA A 211 29.07 -7.54 21.04
N LEU A 212 29.64 -8.40 20.20
CA LEU A 212 29.15 -9.77 20.01
C LEU A 212 29.39 -10.66 21.25
N SER A 213 30.47 -10.42 22.00
CA SER A 213 30.72 -11.12 23.27
C SER A 213 29.65 -10.79 24.31
N ALA A 214 29.26 -9.51 24.41
CA ALA A 214 28.19 -9.08 25.31
C ALA A 214 26.84 -9.75 24.96
N LEU A 215 26.52 -9.87 23.67
CA LEU A 215 25.30 -10.57 23.22
C LEU A 215 25.35 -12.08 23.48
N SER A 216 26.50 -12.71 23.31
CA SER A 216 26.66 -14.16 23.52
C SER A 216 26.38 -14.58 24.97
N GLY A 217 26.64 -13.69 25.94
CA GLY A 217 26.37 -13.93 27.36
C GLY A 217 24.88 -13.96 27.72
N ASN A 218 23.99 -13.39 26.89
CA ASN A 218 22.59 -13.16 27.25
C ASN A 218 21.61 -14.22 26.69
N ARG A 219 22.10 -15.41 26.31
CA ARG A 219 21.34 -16.55 25.76
C ARG A 219 20.34 -16.18 24.65
N THR A 220 20.77 -16.33 23.40
CA THR A 220 20.13 -17.15 22.35
C THR A 220 20.76 -16.83 20.98
N ALA A 221 20.69 -17.81 20.08
CA ALA A 221 21.16 -17.81 18.69
C ALA A 221 22.59 -18.34 18.50
N LYS A 222 22.67 -19.57 17.95
CA LYS A 222 23.87 -20.17 17.36
C LYS A 222 24.58 -19.20 16.38
N ASP A 223 23.81 -18.28 15.82
CA ASP A 223 24.24 -17.26 14.87
C ASP A 223 25.19 -16.22 15.48
N VAL A 224 24.99 -15.83 16.75
CA VAL A 224 25.89 -14.91 17.47
C VAL A 224 27.24 -15.58 17.71
N ALA A 225 27.24 -16.87 18.06
CA ALA A 225 28.47 -17.61 18.28
C ALA A 225 29.29 -17.72 16.98
N ALA A 226 28.64 -18.02 15.85
CA ALA A 226 29.30 -18.03 14.54
C ALA A 226 29.84 -16.64 14.17
N GLY A 227 29.04 -15.58 14.35
CA GLY A 227 29.49 -14.20 14.10
C GLY A 227 30.69 -13.79 14.97
N LEU A 228 30.69 -14.17 16.25
CA LEU A 228 31.77 -13.89 17.18
C LEU A 228 33.07 -14.60 16.78
N VAL A 229 33.00 -15.87 16.37
CA VAL A 229 34.18 -16.60 15.90
C VAL A 229 34.75 -15.95 14.64
N ILE A 230 33.90 -15.53 13.70
CA ILE A 230 34.34 -14.83 12.49
C ILE A 230 35.02 -13.50 12.86
N ALA A 231 34.42 -12.70 13.72
CA ALA A 231 35.00 -11.43 14.15
C ALA A 231 36.35 -11.62 14.87
N LYS A 232 36.45 -12.64 15.75
CA LYS A 232 37.71 -12.98 16.44
C LYS A 232 38.78 -13.49 15.48
N ALA A 233 38.41 -14.28 14.46
CA ALA A 233 39.35 -14.79 13.47
C ALA A 233 40.05 -13.66 12.71
N GLN A 234 39.40 -12.51 12.51
CA GLN A 234 40.04 -11.34 11.88
C GLN A 234 41.12 -10.66 12.73
N LEU A 235 41.14 -10.90 14.05
CA LEU A 235 42.17 -10.42 14.97
C LEU A 235 43.38 -11.35 15.08
N LEU A 236 43.26 -12.60 14.63
CA LEU A 236 44.28 -13.63 14.79
C LEU A 236 45.21 -13.71 13.57
N PRO A 237 46.44 -14.22 13.73
CA PRO A 237 47.29 -14.62 12.61
C PRO A 237 46.57 -15.61 11.68
N LYS A 238 46.84 -15.57 10.37
CA LYS A 238 46.11 -16.32 9.32
C LYS A 238 45.91 -17.80 9.66
N ILE A 239 46.94 -18.48 10.17
CA ILE A 239 46.90 -19.91 10.51
C ILE A 239 46.00 -20.19 11.72
N GLU A 240 46.10 -19.36 12.76
CA GLU A 240 45.29 -19.50 13.98
C GLU A 240 43.81 -19.17 13.69
N ALA A 241 43.56 -18.15 12.87
CA ALA A 241 42.24 -17.78 12.38
C ALA A 241 41.56 -18.92 11.62
N GLN A 242 42.28 -19.56 10.69
CA GLN A 242 41.79 -20.71 9.93
C GLN A 242 41.47 -21.90 10.85
N ASN A 243 42.37 -22.23 11.78
CA ASN A 243 42.15 -23.33 12.71
C ASN A 243 40.93 -23.10 13.60
N ALA A 244 40.74 -21.89 14.12
CA ALA A 244 39.57 -21.53 14.94
C ALA A 244 38.25 -21.65 14.15
N LEU A 245 38.24 -21.21 12.88
CA LEU A 245 37.07 -21.32 12.01
C LEU A 245 36.77 -22.78 11.63
N ILE A 246 37.79 -23.59 11.32
CA ILE A 246 37.64 -25.02 11.00
C ILE A 246 37.14 -25.79 12.23
N GLU A 247 37.66 -25.51 13.42
CA GLU A 247 37.20 -26.13 14.66
C GLU A 247 35.74 -25.80 14.93
N GLN A 248 35.34 -24.54 14.75
CA GLN A 248 33.95 -24.14 14.92
C GLN A 248 33.04 -24.76 13.85
N TYR A 249 33.50 -24.86 12.60
CA TYR A 249 32.75 -25.53 11.53
C TYR A 249 32.54 -27.02 11.81
N ARG A 250 33.55 -27.71 12.36
CA ARG A 250 33.42 -29.11 12.81
C ARG A 250 32.37 -29.28 13.90
N LYS A 251 32.25 -28.31 14.80
CA LYS A 251 31.23 -28.30 15.87
C LYS A 251 29.84 -27.96 15.32
N GLN A 252 29.75 -26.96 14.44
CA GLN A 252 28.50 -26.46 13.85
C GLN A 252 28.71 -26.04 12.38
N PRO A 253 28.35 -26.91 11.42
CA PRO A 253 28.54 -26.61 10.01
C PRO A 253 27.60 -25.47 9.60
N THR A 254 28.18 -24.31 9.30
CA THR A 254 27.45 -23.10 8.92
C THR A 254 28.06 -22.54 7.64
N PRO A 255 27.28 -22.25 6.58
CA PRO A 255 27.81 -21.72 5.31
C PRO A 255 28.62 -20.42 5.46
N SER A 256 28.25 -19.56 6.40
CA SER A 256 28.96 -18.30 6.70
C SER A 256 30.40 -18.52 7.16
N LEU A 257 30.70 -19.62 7.84
CA LEU A 257 32.07 -19.96 8.27
C LEU A 257 32.95 -20.34 7.08
N LEU A 258 32.40 -21.03 6.08
CA LEU A 258 33.12 -21.34 4.84
C LEU A 258 33.40 -20.07 4.03
N THR A 259 32.43 -19.16 3.95
CA THR A 259 32.64 -17.86 3.30
C THR A 259 33.72 -17.06 4.01
N ALA A 260 33.71 -17.02 5.35
CA ALA A 260 34.73 -16.33 6.13
C ALA A 260 36.14 -16.94 5.96
N LEU A 261 36.25 -18.26 5.78
CA LEU A 261 37.53 -18.89 5.43
C LEU A 261 38.03 -18.41 4.07
N GLY A 262 37.16 -18.34 3.07
CA GLY A 262 37.51 -17.84 1.74
C GLY A 262 37.95 -16.38 1.74
N THR A 263 37.31 -15.51 2.53
CA THR A 263 37.71 -14.10 2.62
C THR A 263 39.07 -13.90 3.30
N LEU A 264 39.49 -14.80 4.18
CA LEU A 264 40.84 -14.80 4.78
C LEU A 264 41.94 -15.29 3.82
N GLU A 265 41.60 -16.08 2.80
CA GLU A 265 42.56 -16.62 1.83
C GLU A 265 42.99 -15.61 0.76
N VAL A 266 42.12 -14.66 0.39
CA VAL A 266 42.37 -13.61 -0.62
C VAL A 266 43.43 -12.57 -0.15
N LYS A 267 44.05 -12.80 1.01
CA LYS A 267 45.12 -12.00 1.60
C LYS A 267 46.50 -12.62 1.39
#